data_AF-F8KZ21-F1
#
_entry.id   AF-F8KZ21-F1
#
_cell.length_a   1.000
_cell.length_b   1.000
_cell.length_c   1.000
_cell.angle_alpha   90.00
_cell.angle_beta   90.00
_cell.angle_gamma   90.00
#
_symmetry.space_group_name_H-M   'P 1'
#
loop_
_entity.id
_entity.type
_entity.pdbx_description
1 polymer ?
#
loop_
_entity_poly.entity_id
_entity_poly.type
_entity_poly.pdbx_seq_one_letter_code
_entity_poly.pdbx_strand_id
1 'polypeptide(L)' 'MVYKLSMEAQKRWRKLKGHELISKLILGVQFKDREEVFNMKYIA' A
#
# COMPACT_ATOMS: atom_id res chain seq x y z
N MET A 1 12.41 2.01 25.14
CA MET A 1 13.39 2.40 24.10
C MET A 1 12.69 2.80 22.80
N VAL A 2 11.99 3.94 22.78
CA VAL A 2 11.22 4.40 21.61
C VAL A 2 12.15 4.71 20.42
N TYR A 3 13.30 5.33 20.67
CA TYR A 3 14.27 5.70 19.63
C TYR A 3 14.73 4.52 18.76
N LYS A 4 15.15 3.41 19.40
CA LYS A 4 15.61 2.20 18.69
C LYS A 4 14.50 1.56 17.86
N LEU A 5 13.30 1.45 18.42
CA LEU A 5 12.14 0.89 17.72
C LEU A 5 11.76 1.74 16.51
N SER A 6 11.73 3.07 16.67
CA SER A 6 11.42 4.00 15.58
C SER A 6 12.50 3.98 14.48
N MET A 7 13.78 3.83 14.82
CA MET A 7 14.85 3.68 13.81
C MET A 7 14.71 2.37 13.01
N GLU A 8 14.45 1.25 13.68
CA GLU A 8 14.29 -0.04 13.00
C GLU A 8 13.02 -0.11 12.14
N ALA A 9 11.94 0.54 12.58
CA ALA A 9 10.73 0.72 11.78
C ALA A 9 11.00 1.57 10.53
N GLN A 10 11.72 2.68 10.68
CA GLN A 10 12.07 3.57 9.57
C GLN A 10 12.89 2.85 8.49
N LYS A 11 13.84 1.98 8.86
CA LYS A 11 14.62 1.17 7.91
C LYS A 11 13.75 0.21 7.10
N ARG A 12 12.65 -0.27 7.68
CA ARG A 12 11.70 -1.21 7.05
C ARG A 12 10.58 -0.54 6.28
N TRP A 13 10.30 0.75 6.54
CA TRP A 13 9.26 1.48 5.83
C TRP A 13 9.65 1.72 4.37
N ARG A 14 8.90 1.10 3.46
CA ARG A 14 9.02 1.38 2.04
C ARG A 14 8.39 2.74 1.76
N LYS A 15 9.08 3.61 1.03
CA LYS A 15 8.49 4.88 0.57
C LYS A 15 7.28 4.56 -0.33
N LEU A 16 6.09 4.89 0.15
CA LEU A 16 4.86 4.80 -0.64
C LEU A 16 4.72 6.09 -1.44
N LYS A 17 4.74 5.98 -2.77
CA LYS A 17 4.33 7.06 -3.66
C LYS A 17 2.80 7.09 -3.72
N GLY A 18 2.18 7.54 -2.63
CA GLY A 18 0.72 7.51 -2.47
C GLY A 18 -0.05 8.17 -3.61
N HIS A 19 0.51 9.22 -4.22
CA HIS A 19 -0.10 9.90 -5.37
C HIS A 19 -0.32 8.98 -6.59
N GLU A 20 0.58 8.02 -6.84
CA GLU A 20 0.43 7.04 -7.94
C GLU A 20 -0.63 5.98 -7.61
N LEU A 21 -0.93 5.77 -6.32
CA LEU A 21 -1.91 4.78 -5.84
C LEU A 21 -3.33 5.36 -5.73
N ILE A 22 -3.48 6.68 -5.66
CA ILE A 22 -4.79 7.35 -5.62
C ILE A 22 -5.62 7.03 -6.87
N SER A 23 -4.99 7.00 -8.04
CA SER A 23 -5.67 6.63 -9.29
C SER A 23 -6.24 5.21 -9.24
N LYS A 24 -5.49 4.27 -8.65
CA LYS A 24 -5.91 2.87 -8.50
C LYS A 24 -7.06 2.68 -7.50
N LEU A 25 -7.09 3.50 -6.45
CA LEU A 25 -8.21 3.57 -5.50
C LEU A 25 -9.50 4.02 -6.19
N ILE A 26 -9.42 5.05 -7.04
CA ILE A 26 -10.57 5.56 -7.81
C ILE A 26 -11.10 4.47 -8.77
N LEU A 27 -10.20 3.67 -9.34
CA LEU A 27 -10.55 2.52 -10.20
C LEU A 27 -11.12 1.31 -9.44
N GLY A 28 -11.26 1.39 -8.11
CA GLY A 28 -11.88 0.33 -7.29
C GLY A 28 -10.94 -0.83 -6.93
N VAL A 29 -9.62 -0.66 -7.09
CA VAL A 29 -8.64 -1.71 -6.73
C VAL A 29 -8.60 -1.86 -5.21
N GLN A 30 -8.79 -3.10 -4.75
CA GLN A 30 -8.64 -3.42 -3.33
C GLN A 30 -7.18 -3.70 -3.01
N PHE A 31 -6.67 -3.03 -1.98
CA PHE A 31 -5.34 -3.27 -1.44
C PHE A 31 -5.48 -4.10 -0.17
N LYS A 32 -4.87 -5.28 -0.14
CA LYS A 32 -4.78 -6.13 1.07
C LYS A 32 -3.32 -6.36 1.40
N ASP A 33 -2.92 -6.10 2.64
CA ASP A 33 -1.54 -6.27 3.13
C ASP A 33 -0.44 -5.59 2.30
N ARG A 34 -0.82 -4.53 1.55
CA ARG A 34 0.00 -3.73 0.61
C ARG A 34 0.17 -4.31 -0.79
N GLU A 35 -0.53 -5.39 -1.12
CA GLU A 35 -0.58 -5.93 -2.48
C GLU A 35 -1.91 -5.57 -3.17
N GLU A 36 -1.81 -5.31 -4.47
CA GLU A 36 -2.95 -5.11 -5.34
C GLU A 36 -3.67 -6.44 -5.51
N VAL A 37 -4.85 -6.56 -4.91
CA VAL A 37 -5.70 -7.73 -5.13
C VAL A 37 -6.53 -7.45 -6.37
N PHE A 38 -6.08 -7.95 -7.52
CA PHE A 38 -6.92 -8.03 -8.71
C PHE A 38 -8.03 -9.05 -8.46
N ASN A 39 -9.13 -8.59 -7.86
CA ASN A 39 -10.37 -9.34 -7.90
C ASN A 39 -10.96 -9.15 -9.30
N MET A 40 -10.55 -10.00 -10.24
CA MET A 40 -11.07 -10.09 -11.61
C MET A 40 -12.52 -10.63 -11.58
N LYS A 41 -13.42 -9.91 -10.92
CA LYS A 41 -14.85 -10.01 -11.13
C LYS A 41 -15.25 -8.67 -11.70
N TYR A 42 -15.37 -8.59 -13.01
CA TYR A 42 -16.40 -7.89 -13.79
C TYR A 42 -15.88 -7.80 -15.23
N ILE A 43 -16.07 -8.90 -15.97
CA ILE A 43 -16.30 -8.83 -17.42
C ILE A 43 -17.82 -8.84 -17.54
N ALA A 44 -18.39 -7.73 -18.01
CA ALA A 44 -19.73 -7.65 -18.56
C ALA A 44 -19.69 -6.59 -19.66
#